data_AF-A0A442GA40-F1
#
_entry.id   AF-A0A442GA40-F1
#
_cell.length_a   1.000
_cell.length_b   1.000
_cell.length_c   1.000
_cell.angle_alpha   90.00
_cell.angle_beta   90.00
_cell.angle_gamma   90.00
#
_symmetry.space_group_name_H-M   'P 1'
#
loop_
_entity.id
_entity.type
_entity.pdbx_description
1 polymer ?
#
loop_
_entity_poly.entity_id
_entity_poly.type
_entity_poly.pdbx_seq_one_letter_code
_entity_poly.pdbx_strand_id
1 'polypeptide(L)'
;MRRGDATIEVALDLGKVVAADREAPLCEIELAKKAGSPTALFALARKVDLITPAHLGVLSKAERGYRLLGSAPGAVNAASTPLTSETSAATAFARIAAACLRQFRLNETALGWSRDAEALHEARVSLRRLRSLCSICKSLFDDSRFDHLREELTWLASEFGDARNIDVMIDRASSEALSSRLQDARDNAYAAVEASLSSVRARSLMIDATEWISIRDWRTQSDETLLAALELSGVAGAKDLFSADDKSELLEDAAEAHDAFVNTRRFWR
;
A
#
# COMPACT_ATOMS: atom_id res chain seq x y z
N MET A 1 -17.05 1.61 -18.72
CA MET A 1 -16.35 0.62 -19.57
C MET A 1 -16.78 -0.79 -19.16
N ARG A 2 -17.03 -1.68 -20.13
CA ARG A 2 -17.27 -3.12 -19.87
C ARG A 2 -16.03 -3.94 -20.20
N ARG A 3 -15.69 -4.92 -19.36
CA ARG A 3 -14.60 -5.89 -19.58
C ARG A 3 -15.04 -7.25 -19.04
N GLY A 4 -15.32 -8.20 -19.93
CA GLY A 4 -15.91 -9.48 -19.53
C GLY A 4 -17.25 -9.27 -18.82
N ASP A 5 -17.40 -9.84 -17.63
CA ASP A 5 -18.55 -9.68 -16.73
C ASP A 5 -18.50 -8.38 -15.90
N ALA A 6 -17.35 -7.69 -15.87
CA ALA A 6 -17.15 -6.50 -15.06
C ALA A 6 -17.58 -5.21 -15.78
N THR A 7 -18.25 -4.34 -15.03
CA THR A 7 -18.54 -2.96 -15.44
C THR A 7 -17.78 -2.01 -14.53
N ILE A 8 -16.91 -1.21 -15.11
CA ILE A 8 -16.04 -0.25 -14.42
C ILE A 8 -16.41 1.16 -14.90
N GLU A 9 -16.74 2.04 -13.97
CA GLU A 9 -16.77 3.47 -14.22
C GLU A 9 -15.36 4.02 -14.17
N VAL A 10 -15.02 4.83 -15.15
CA VAL A 10 -13.72 5.48 -15.28
C VAL A 10 -13.98 6.98 -15.33
N ALA A 11 -13.43 7.72 -14.39
CA ALA A 11 -13.50 9.17 -14.36
C ALA A 11 -12.09 9.75 -14.44
N LEU A 12 -11.90 10.84 -15.18
CA LEU A 12 -10.65 11.61 -15.20
C LEU A 12 -10.97 13.00 -14.66
N ASP A 13 -10.39 13.33 -13.52
CA ASP A 13 -10.60 14.59 -12.84
C ASP A 13 -9.34 15.45 -12.94
N LEU A 14 -9.51 16.61 -13.58
CA LEU A 14 -8.48 17.62 -13.77
C LEU A 14 -8.94 18.93 -13.12
N GLY A 15 -8.12 19.51 -12.27
CA GLY A 15 -8.47 20.76 -11.59
C GLY A 15 -7.57 21.06 -10.41
N LYS A 16 -8.18 21.53 -9.31
CA LYS A 16 -7.48 21.84 -8.07
C LYS A 16 -8.34 21.52 -6.86
N VAL A 17 -7.68 21.13 -5.77
CA VAL A 17 -8.27 21.06 -4.43
C VAL A 17 -8.01 22.41 -3.76
N VAL A 18 -9.03 23.01 -3.15
CA VAL A 18 -8.94 24.33 -2.50
C VAL A 18 -9.43 24.22 -1.07
N ALA A 19 -8.68 24.79 -0.13
CA ALA A 19 -9.10 24.98 1.25
C ALA A 19 -8.59 26.32 1.79
N ALA A 20 -9.51 27.20 2.20
CA ALA A 20 -9.21 28.58 2.56
C ALA A 20 -8.42 29.31 1.44
N ASP A 21 -7.23 29.81 1.76
CA ASP A 21 -6.31 30.52 0.87
C ASP A 21 -5.27 29.61 0.19
N ARG A 22 -5.40 28.29 0.35
CA ARG A 22 -4.44 27.30 -0.17
C ARG A 22 -5.06 26.40 -1.23
N GLU A 23 -4.24 26.03 -2.20
CA GLU A 23 -4.64 25.14 -3.29
C GLU A 23 -3.53 24.14 -3.66
N ALA A 24 -3.94 23.01 -4.23
CA ALA A 24 -3.04 22.04 -4.84
C ALA A 24 -3.63 21.50 -6.16
N PRO A 25 -2.80 21.25 -7.19
CA PRO A 25 -3.27 20.69 -8.44
C PRO A 25 -3.86 19.29 -8.24
N LEU A 26 -4.87 18.99 -9.05
CA LEU A 26 -5.55 17.70 -9.11
C LEU A 26 -5.48 17.18 -10.55
N CYS A 27 -4.86 16.02 -10.70
CA CYS A 27 -4.87 15.24 -11.93
C CYS A 27 -4.97 13.78 -11.50
N GLU A 28 -6.12 13.17 -11.73
CA GLU A 28 -6.36 11.79 -11.30
C GLU A 28 -7.40 11.07 -12.16
N ILE A 29 -7.17 9.78 -12.37
CA ILE A 29 -8.13 8.83 -12.91
C ILE A 29 -8.74 8.01 -11.78
N GLU A 30 -10.06 7.92 -11.68
CA GLU A 30 -10.76 7.06 -10.73
C GLU A 30 -11.28 5.82 -11.45
N LEU A 31 -11.06 4.64 -10.86
CA LEU A 31 -11.58 3.37 -11.36
C LEU A 31 -12.56 2.79 -10.32
N ALA A 32 -13.86 2.85 -10.61
CA ALA A 32 -14.90 2.40 -9.68
C ALA A 32 -15.64 1.18 -10.23
N LYS A 33 -15.74 0.13 -9.41
CA LYS A 33 -16.50 -1.08 -9.74
C LYS A 33 -18.00 -0.78 -9.67
N LYS A 34 -18.72 -1.01 -10.77
CA LYS A 34 -20.19 -1.00 -10.79
C LYS A 34 -20.76 -2.42 -10.71
N ALA A 35 -20.12 -3.38 -11.38
CA ALA A 35 -20.50 -4.79 -11.36
C ALA A 35 -19.31 -5.70 -11.68
N GLY A 36 -19.42 -6.99 -11.36
CA GLY A 36 -18.40 -8.02 -11.61
C GLY A 36 -17.27 -8.05 -10.58
N SER A 37 -16.16 -8.72 -10.94
CA SER A 37 -15.01 -8.94 -10.08
C SER A 37 -14.13 -7.68 -9.87
N PRO A 38 -13.66 -7.42 -8.63
CA PRO A 38 -12.71 -6.33 -8.37
C PRO A 38 -11.33 -6.53 -9.04
N THR A 39 -10.94 -7.75 -9.42
CA THR A 39 -9.68 -8.02 -10.17
C THR A 39 -9.63 -7.23 -11.48
N ALA A 40 -10.78 -6.97 -12.09
CA ALA A 40 -10.88 -6.18 -13.31
C ALA A 40 -10.42 -4.72 -13.13
N LEU A 41 -10.52 -4.15 -11.91
CA LEU A 41 -9.99 -2.82 -11.60
C LEU A 41 -8.46 -2.81 -11.68
N PHE A 42 -7.79 -3.77 -11.07
CA PHE A 42 -6.34 -3.88 -11.06
C PHE A 42 -5.79 -4.24 -12.44
N ALA A 43 -6.49 -5.10 -13.19
CA ALA A 43 -6.16 -5.37 -14.59
C ALA A 43 -6.24 -4.10 -15.47
N LEU A 44 -7.18 -3.19 -15.20
CA LEU A 44 -7.25 -1.89 -15.86
C LEU A 44 -6.15 -0.95 -15.37
N ALA A 45 -5.88 -0.90 -14.06
CA ALA A 45 -4.83 -0.07 -13.47
C ALA A 45 -3.45 -0.39 -14.09
N ARG A 46 -3.09 -1.66 -14.26
CA ARG A 46 -1.85 -2.05 -14.96
C ARG A 46 -1.79 -1.55 -16.40
N LYS A 47 -2.91 -1.50 -17.10
CA LYS A 47 -2.96 -0.97 -18.48
C LYS A 47 -2.79 0.55 -18.52
N VAL A 48 -3.36 1.24 -17.53
CA VAL A 48 -3.14 2.68 -17.37
C VAL A 48 -1.67 2.96 -17.09
N ASP A 49 -1.06 2.19 -16.17
CA ASP A 49 0.36 2.33 -15.80
C ASP A 49 1.35 2.14 -16.97
N LEU A 50 0.98 1.31 -17.95
CA LEU A 50 1.75 1.13 -19.19
C LEU A 50 1.66 2.32 -20.15
N ILE A 51 0.63 3.15 -20.04
CA ILE A 51 0.38 4.29 -20.94
C ILE A 51 0.89 5.59 -20.31
N THR A 52 0.68 5.75 -19.01
CA THR A 52 1.10 6.92 -18.24
C THR A 52 1.65 6.46 -16.89
N PRO A 53 2.72 7.07 -16.36
CA PRO A 53 3.35 6.66 -15.09
C PRO A 53 2.45 7.02 -13.91
N ALA A 54 1.38 6.24 -13.72
CA ALA A 54 0.37 6.47 -12.73
C ALA A 54 0.82 5.94 -11.35
N HIS A 55 0.54 6.72 -10.32
CA HIS A 55 0.80 6.43 -8.93
C HIS A 55 -0.53 6.09 -8.23
N LEU A 56 -0.57 4.95 -7.53
CA LEU A 56 -1.71 4.62 -6.66
C LEU A 56 -1.90 5.72 -5.60
N GLY A 57 -3.08 6.35 -5.62
CA GLY A 57 -3.47 7.37 -4.66
C GLY A 57 -4.03 6.75 -3.38
N VAL A 58 -3.57 7.23 -2.22
CA VAL A 58 -4.03 6.76 -0.90
C VAL A 58 -4.76 7.85 -0.11
N LEU A 59 -5.10 8.95 -0.78
CA LEU A 59 -5.79 10.11 -0.21
C LEU A 59 -6.98 10.48 -1.06
N SER A 60 -8.09 10.71 -0.37
CA SER A 60 -9.29 11.26 -0.97
C SER A 60 -9.17 12.74 -1.32
N LYS A 61 -10.02 13.22 -2.24
CA LYS A 61 -10.21 14.67 -2.49
C LYS A 61 -10.43 15.43 -1.17
N ALA A 62 -11.26 14.88 -0.27
CA ALA A 62 -11.52 15.48 1.04
C ALA A 62 -10.29 15.48 1.96
N GLU A 63 -9.58 14.35 2.11
CA GLU A 63 -8.34 14.29 2.90
C GLU A 63 -7.26 15.26 2.37
N ARG A 64 -7.18 15.43 1.04
CA ARG A 64 -6.30 16.43 0.43
C ARG A 64 -6.71 17.86 0.80
N GLY A 65 -8.02 18.15 0.79
CA GLY A 65 -8.56 19.42 1.26
C GLY A 65 -8.23 19.69 2.74
N TYR A 66 -8.40 18.70 3.62
CA TYR A 66 -8.02 18.85 5.02
C TYR A 66 -6.51 19.03 5.21
N ARG A 67 -5.67 18.35 4.42
CA ARG A 67 -4.22 18.53 4.46
C ARG A 67 -3.78 19.92 4.03
N LEU A 68 -4.50 20.55 3.10
CA LEU A 68 -4.28 21.94 2.76
C LEU A 68 -4.53 22.88 3.93
N LEU A 69 -5.16 22.46 5.02
CA LEU A 69 -5.29 23.27 6.24
C LEU A 69 -4.09 23.09 7.22
N GLY A 70 -3.29 22.04 7.07
CA GLY A 70 -2.15 21.72 7.94
C GLY A 70 -0.80 22.24 7.42
N SER A 71 0.30 21.81 8.02
CA SER A 71 1.65 22.07 7.49
C SER A 71 1.87 21.41 6.14
N ALA A 72 2.89 21.86 5.39
CA ALA A 72 3.32 21.20 4.16
C ALA A 72 3.55 19.69 4.39
N PRO A 73 3.36 18.83 3.37
CA PRO A 73 3.57 17.40 3.49
C PRO A 73 4.97 17.11 4.02
N GLY A 74 5.05 16.42 5.16
CA GLY A 74 6.29 15.93 5.75
C GLY A 74 6.19 14.43 6.03
N ALA A 75 7.17 13.92 6.77
CA ALA A 75 7.19 12.52 7.19
C ALA A 75 5.90 12.08 7.89
N VAL A 76 5.41 10.90 7.52
CA VAL A 76 4.23 10.28 8.13
C VAL A 76 4.65 9.04 8.90
N ASN A 77 4.51 9.12 10.22
CA ASN A 77 4.81 8.02 11.13
C ASN A 77 3.84 6.85 10.98
N ALA A 78 4.30 5.69 11.45
CA ALA A 78 3.45 4.51 11.62
C ALA A 78 2.26 4.82 12.54
N ALA A 79 1.04 4.61 12.04
CA ALA A 79 -0.16 4.68 12.86
C ALA A 79 -0.46 3.32 13.52
N SER A 80 -1.04 3.37 14.73
CA SER A 80 -1.59 2.18 15.37
C SER A 80 -2.69 1.59 14.50
N THR A 81 -2.66 0.26 14.32
CA THR A 81 -3.72 -0.48 13.63
C THR A 81 -4.57 -1.14 14.72
N PRO A 82 -5.79 -0.65 14.99
CA PRO A 82 -6.64 -1.24 16.01
C PRO A 82 -7.03 -2.66 15.60
N LEU A 83 -6.80 -3.60 16.52
CA LEU A 83 -7.16 -5.01 16.39
C LEU A 83 -7.91 -5.42 17.66
N THR A 84 -8.92 -6.26 17.49
CA THR A 84 -9.67 -6.87 18.60
C THR A 84 -9.24 -8.33 18.75
N SER A 85 -9.56 -8.96 19.88
CA SER A 85 -9.33 -10.40 20.08
C SER A 85 -10.10 -11.29 19.10
N GLU A 86 -11.17 -10.76 18.51
CA GLU A 86 -12.02 -11.43 17.51
C GLU A 86 -11.45 -11.27 16.09
N THR A 87 -10.48 -10.38 15.89
CA THR A 87 -9.90 -10.16 14.55
C THR A 87 -9.09 -11.38 14.12
N SER A 88 -9.55 -12.09 13.09
CA SER A 88 -8.81 -13.22 12.53
C SER A 88 -7.40 -12.82 12.05
N ALA A 89 -6.44 -13.76 12.09
CA ALA A 89 -5.06 -13.49 11.66
C ALA A 89 -4.99 -12.97 10.20
N ALA A 90 -5.86 -13.49 9.33
CA ALA A 90 -6.05 -13.02 7.96
C ALA A 90 -6.51 -11.55 7.90
N THR A 91 -7.47 -11.15 8.72
CA THR A 91 -7.94 -9.76 8.77
C THR A 91 -6.93 -8.83 9.41
N ALA A 92 -6.25 -9.27 10.46
CA ALA A 92 -5.16 -8.53 11.07
C ALA A 92 -4.02 -8.29 10.07
N PHE A 93 -3.59 -9.32 9.34
CA PHE A 93 -2.58 -9.20 8.29
C PHE A 93 -2.99 -8.16 7.25
N ALA A 94 -4.19 -8.27 6.68
CA ALA A 94 -4.64 -7.35 5.63
C ALA A 94 -4.72 -5.90 6.12
N ARG A 95 -5.21 -5.68 7.35
CA ARG A 95 -5.29 -4.34 7.97
C ARG A 95 -3.90 -3.74 8.20
N ILE A 96 -2.96 -4.49 8.78
CA ILE A 96 -1.61 -4.01 9.04
C ILE A 96 -0.85 -3.77 7.72
N ALA A 97 -0.99 -4.68 6.75
CA ALA A 97 -0.34 -4.57 5.45
C ALA A 97 -0.82 -3.32 4.69
N ALA A 98 -2.14 -3.08 4.67
CA ALA A 98 -2.73 -1.87 4.10
C ALA A 98 -2.25 -0.60 4.81
N ALA A 99 -2.13 -0.62 6.14
CA ALA A 99 -1.60 0.51 6.90
C ALA A 99 -0.13 0.80 6.56
N CYS A 100 0.70 -0.24 6.38
CA CYS A 100 2.09 -0.09 5.96
C CYS A 100 2.21 0.46 4.53
N LEU A 101 1.41 -0.06 3.59
CA LEU A 101 1.38 0.49 2.22
C LEU A 101 0.91 1.94 2.21
N ARG A 102 -0.13 2.29 2.97
CA ARG A 102 -0.59 3.69 3.07
C ARG A 102 0.51 4.58 3.63
N GLN A 103 1.20 4.16 4.70
CA GLN A 103 2.34 4.90 5.25
C GLN A 103 3.44 5.10 4.20
N PHE A 104 3.80 4.04 3.46
CA PHE A 104 4.80 4.10 2.40
C PHE A 104 4.44 5.14 1.34
N ARG A 105 3.22 5.04 0.77
CA ARG A 105 2.75 5.93 -0.31
C ARG A 105 2.66 7.40 0.11
N LEU A 106 2.36 7.66 1.39
CA LEU A 106 2.35 9.01 1.93
C LEU A 106 3.75 9.61 2.05
N ASN A 107 4.73 8.81 2.48
CA ASN A 107 6.12 9.24 2.55
C ASN A 107 6.77 9.32 1.16
N GLU A 108 6.43 8.43 0.23
CA GLU A 108 6.80 8.55 -1.20
C GLU A 108 6.29 9.87 -1.77
N THR A 109 5.04 10.23 -1.47
CA THR A 109 4.50 11.54 -1.89
C THR A 109 5.33 12.66 -1.29
N ALA A 110 5.61 12.65 0.02
CA ALA A 110 6.43 13.67 0.68
C ALA A 110 7.84 13.79 0.05
N LEU A 111 8.48 12.66 -0.25
CA LEU A 111 9.78 12.59 -0.93
C LEU A 111 9.76 13.26 -2.31
N GLY A 112 8.66 13.14 -3.05
CA GLY A 112 8.47 13.81 -4.33
C GLY A 112 8.33 15.34 -4.23
N TRP A 113 7.96 15.88 -3.05
CA TRP A 113 7.90 17.32 -2.81
C TRP A 113 9.22 17.87 -2.25
N SER A 114 9.85 17.12 -1.36
CA SER A 114 11.09 17.49 -0.71
C SER A 114 11.92 16.25 -0.43
N ARG A 115 13.24 16.35 -0.60
CA ARG A 115 14.20 15.30 -0.20
C ARG A 115 14.38 15.25 1.33
N ASP A 116 13.27 15.13 2.05
CA ASP A 116 13.21 15.08 3.51
C ASP A 116 13.74 13.73 4.02
N ALA A 117 14.78 13.79 4.87
CA ALA A 117 15.42 12.62 5.46
C ALA A 117 14.48 11.82 6.36
N GLU A 118 13.53 12.50 7.03
CA GLU A 118 12.58 11.81 7.91
C GLU A 118 11.50 11.10 7.09
N ALA A 119 11.05 11.69 5.96
CA ALA A 119 10.16 11.01 5.03
C ALA A 119 10.83 9.77 4.43
N LEU A 120 12.13 9.86 4.09
CA LEU A 120 12.92 8.72 3.63
C LEU A 120 13.02 7.64 4.72
N HIS A 121 13.25 8.05 5.96
CA HIS A 121 13.28 7.16 7.10
C HIS A 121 11.95 6.42 7.27
N GLU A 122 10.83 7.14 7.34
CA GLU A 122 9.51 6.56 7.56
C GLU A 122 9.03 5.68 6.37
N ALA A 123 9.40 6.03 5.13
CA ALA A 123 9.22 5.14 3.99
C ALA A 123 9.94 3.79 4.22
N ARG A 124 11.20 3.81 4.66
CA ARG A 124 11.94 2.58 4.99
C ARG A 124 11.33 1.82 6.17
N VAL A 125 10.87 2.53 7.20
CA VAL A 125 10.18 1.91 8.35
C VAL A 125 8.95 1.15 7.87
N SER A 126 8.13 1.74 7.01
CA SER A 126 6.92 1.11 6.48
C SER A 126 7.22 -0.16 5.66
N LEU A 127 8.23 -0.15 4.78
CA LEU A 127 8.67 -1.32 4.02
C LEU A 127 9.21 -2.41 4.93
N ARG A 128 10.01 -2.05 5.95
CA ARG A 128 10.52 -3.00 6.94
C ARG A 128 9.37 -3.67 7.71
N ARG A 129 8.40 -2.89 8.19
CA ARG A 129 7.22 -3.41 8.91
C ARG A 129 6.42 -4.37 8.03
N LEU A 130 6.19 -4.01 6.77
CA LEU A 130 5.48 -4.87 5.82
C LEU A 130 6.23 -6.18 5.56
N ARG A 131 7.55 -6.14 5.35
CA ARG A 131 8.38 -7.33 5.17
C ARG A 131 8.39 -8.23 6.42
N SER A 132 8.49 -7.64 7.60
CA SER A 132 8.41 -8.37 8.87
C SER A 132 7.06 -9.04 9.03
N LEU A 133 5.96 -8.34 8.71
CA LEU A 133 4.61 -8.91 8.72
C LEU A 133 4.51 -10.10 7.76
N CYS A 134 5.02 -9.98 6.53
CA CYS A 134 5.06 -11.10 5.58
C CYS A 134 5.87 -12.29 6.11
N SER A 135 6.98 -12.03 6.83
CA SER A 135 7.76 -13.11 7.44
C SER A 135 7.01 -13.81 8.56
N ILE A 136 6.32 -13.07 9.43
CA ILE A 136 5.56 -13.61 10.57
C ILE A 136 4.38 -14.45 10.05
N CYS A 137 3.68 -13.94 9.04
CA CYS A 137 2.48 -14.57 8.50
C CYS A 137 2.77 -15.54 7.35
N LYS A 138 4.04 -15.90 7.09
CA LYS A 138 4.42 -16.74 5.95
C LYS A 138 3.66 -18.06 5.93
N SER A 139 3.46 -18.70 7.07
CA SER A 139 2.76 -19.98 7.18
C SER A 139 1.25 -19.89 6.88
N LEU A 140 0.68 -18.68 6.81
CA LEU A 140 -0.72 -18.47 6.48
C LEU A 140 -0.98 -18.51 4.96
N PHE A 141 0.07 -18.48 4.14
CA PHE A 141 -0.05 -18.35 2.69
C PHE A 141 0.81 -19.41 1.99
N ASP A 142 0.17 -20.23 1.15
CA ASP A 142 0.82 -21.12 0.18
C ASP A 142 0.56 -20.59 -1.24
N ASP A 143 1.05 -19.38 -1.51
CA ASP A 143 0.83 -18.66 -2.77
C ASP A 143 2.17 -18.17 -3.33
N SER A 144 2.56 -18.63 -4.52
CA SER A 144 3.81 -18.20 -5.17
C SER A 144 3.83 -16.70 -5.45
N ARG A 145 2.67 -16.05 -5.59
CA ARG A 145 2.57 -14.59 -5.69
C ARG A 145 3.02 -13.90 -4.41
N PHE A 146 2.77 -14.50 -3.25
CA PHE A 146 3.22 -13.96 -1.96
C PHE A 146 4.74 -13.97 -1.85
N ASP A 147 5.39 -15.06 -2.27
CA ASP A 147 6.85 -15.14 -2.29
C ASP A 147 7.45 -14.09 -3.24
N HIS A 148 6.89 -13.94 -4.44
CA HIS A 148 7.31 -12.91 -5.38
C HIS A 148 7.15 -11.49 -4.79
N LEU A 149 6.01 -11.17 -4.17
CA LEU A 149 5.80 -9.88 -3.51
C LEU A 149 6.84 -9.62 -2.41
N ARG A 150 7.23 -10.64 -1.64
CA ARG A 150 8.25 -10.51 -0.60
C ARG A 150 9.63 -10.19 -1.17
N GLU A 151 9.98 -10.77 -2.31
CA GLU A 151 11.22 -10.48 -3.03
C GLU A 151 11.22 -9.06 -3.58
N GLU A 152 10.14 -8.64 -4.23
CA GLU A 152 9.99 -7.29 -4.77
C GLU A 152 10.01 -6.21 -3.67
N LEU A 153 9.38 -6.47 -2.52
CA LEU A 153 9.49 -5.59 -1.35
C LEU A 153 10.91 -5.51 -0.79
N THR A 154 11.69 -6.60 -0.89
CA THR A 154 13.09 -6.64 -0.47
C THR A 154 13.95 -5.82 -1.41
N TRP A 155 13.75 -5.98 -2.73
CA TRP A 155 14.39 -5.12 -3.73
C TRP A 155 14.07 -3.65 -3.46
N LEU A 156 12.79 -3.27 -3.39
CA LEU A 156 12.40 -1.87 -3.19
C LEU A 156 13.00 -1.29 -1.91
N ALA A 157 13.04 -2.04 -0.80
CA ALA A 157 13.65 -1.57 0.44
C ALA A 157 15.17 -1.33 0.33
N SER A 158 15.85 -2.07 -0.55
CA SER A 158 17.29 -1.93 -0.77
C SER A 158 17.66 -0.64 -1.51
N GLU A 159 16.79 -0.16 -2.41
CA GLU A 159 16.98 1.09 -3.17
C GLU A 159 17.13 2.33 -2.27
N PHE A 160 16.56 2.30 -1.07
CA PHE A 160 16.63 3.40 -0.09
C PHE A 160 17.89 3.34 0.80
N GLY A 161 18.71 2.30 0.67
CA GLY A 161 19.80 1.98 1.59
C GLY A 161 20.86 3.07 1.67
N ASP A 162 21.42 3.43 0.53
CA ASP A 162 22.53 4.38 0.44
C ASP A 162 22.11 5.79 0.86
N ALA A 163 20.95 6.25 0.39
CA ALA A 163 20.40 7.56 0.78
C ALA A 163 20.25 7.67 2.32
N ARG A 164 19.70 6.63 2.97
CA ARG A 164 19.60 6.63 4.43
C ARG A 164 20.95 6.58 5.13
N ASN A 165 21.88 5.78 4.62
CA ASN A 165 23.22 5.68 5.20
C ASN A 165 23.92 7.04 5.15
N ILE A 166 23.81 7.74 4.02
CA ILE A 166 24.38 9.08 3.83
C ILE A 166 23.69 10.10 4.74
N ASP A 167 22.36 10.10 4.86
CA ASP A 167 21.64 10.97 5.80
C ASP A 167 22.17 10.80 7.25
N VAL A 168 22.39 9.56 7.68
CA VAL A 168 22.95 9.26 9.02
C VAL A 168 24.41 9.71 9.13
N MET A 169 25.20 9.60 8.06
CA MET A 169 26.59 10.09 8.06
C MET A 169 26.65 11.62 8.15
N ILE A 170 25.75 12.33 7.46
CA ILE A 170 25.64 13.79 7.50
C ILE A 170 25.25 14.26 8.90
N ASP A 171 24.24 13.66 9.52
CA ASP A 171 23.80 13.97 10.88
C ASP A 171 24.92 13.77 11.93
N ARG A 172 25.85 12.84 11.66
CA ARG A 172 27.00 12.52 12.53
C ARG A 172 28.29 13.23 12.13
N ALA A 173 28.28 14.06 11.09
CA ALA A 173 29.48 14.70 10.58
C ALA A 173 30.06 15.66 11.63
N SER A 174 31.35 15.53 11.94
CA SER A 174 32.02 16.35 12.96
C SER A 174 32.40 17.76 12.46
N SER A 175 32.25 18.03 11.17
CA SER A 175 32.56 19.34 10.58
C SER A 175 31.69 19.66 9.37
N GLU A 176 31.47 20.95 9.15
CA GLU A 176 30.78 21.52 7.98
C GLU A 176 31.40 21.04 6.67
N ALA A 177 32.73 20.98 6.59
CA ALA A 177 33.46 20.57 5.38
C ALA A 177 33.20 19.11 5.01
N LEU A 178 33.09 18.21 6.01
CA LEU A 178 32.73 16.81 5.76
C LEU A 178 31.26 16.67 5.35
N SER A 179 30.36 17.38 6.04
CA SER A 179 28.93 17.42 5.72
C SER A 179 28.69 17.88 4.27
N SER A 180 29.32 18.98 3.88
CA SER A 180 29.24 19.53 2.51
C SER A 180 29.72 18.53 1.46
N ARG A 181 30.79 17.76 1.71
CA ARG A 181 31.25 16.72 0.78
C ARG A 181 30.30 15.53 0.65
N LEU A 182 29.52 15.23 1.68
CA LEU A 182 28.52 14.16 1.65
C LEU A 182 27.24 14.60 0.93
N GLN A 183 27.01 15.90 0.79
CA GLN A 183 25.80 16.42 0.14
C GLN A 183 25.69 16.00 -1.33
N ASP A 184 26.80 16.01 -2.10
CA ASP A 184 26.79 15.55 -3.49
C ASP A 184 26.44 14.05 -3.59
N ALA A 185 26.98 13.23 -2.67
CA ALA A 185 26.65 11.81 -2.60
C ALA A 185 25.18 11.60 -2.23
N ARG A 186 24.66 12.43 -1.30
CA ARG A 186 23.25 12.42 -0.91
C ARG A 186 22.36 12.74 -2.10
N ASP A 187 22.67 13.77 -2.86
CA ASP A 187 21.84 14.19 -3.99
C ASP A 187 21.77 13.12 -5.09
N ASN A 188 22.89 12.42 -5.34
CA ASN A 188 22.91 11.28 -6.25
C ASN A 188 22.10 10.09 -5.71
N ALA A 189 22.20 9.78 -4.41
CA ALA A 189 21.46 8.68 -3.80
C ALA A 189 19.94 8.95 -3.78
N TYR A 190 19.52 10.20 -3.52
CA TYR A 190 18.12 10.58 -3.61
C TYR A 190 17.60 10.55 -5.05
N ALA A 191 18.41 10.97 -6.03
CA ALA A 191 18.03 10.83 -7.45
C ALA A 191 17.83 9.36 -7.85
N ALA A 192 18.64 8.44 -7.31
CA ALA A 192 18.46 7.01 -7.52
C ALA A 192 17.16 6.49 -6.88
N VAL A 193 16.85 6.91 -5.65
CA VAL A 193 15.57 6.57 -4.99
C VAL A 193 14.38 7.08 -5.80
N GLU A 194 14.42 8.33 -6.27
CA GLU A 194 13.37 8.94 -7.10
C GLU A 194 13.18 8.19 -8.42
N ALA A 195 14.28 7.79 -9.07
CA ALA A 195 14.23 6.98 -10.29
C ALA A 195 13.64 5.59 -10.04
N SER A 196 14.01 4.93 -8.94
CA SER A 196 13.48 3.62 -8.56
C SER A 196 11.99 3.69 -8.21
N LEU A 197 11.56 4.70 -7.47
CA LEU A 197 10.14 4.96 -7.17
C LEU A 197 9.31 5.25 -8.43
N SER A 198 9.90 5.95 -9.40
CA SER A 198 9.26 6.28 -10.67
C SER A 198 9.32 5.12 -11.68
N SER A 199 9.99 4.01 -11.38
CA SER A 199 10.13 2.88 -12.30
C SER A 199 8.83 2.10 -12.48
N VAL A 200 8.65 1.49 -13.66
CA VAL A 200 7.50 0.59 -13.93
C VAL A 200 7.45 -0.54 -12.91
N ARG A 201 8.61 -1.05 -12.47
CA ARG A 201 8.73 -2.12 -11.48
C ARG A 201 8.13 -1.72 -10.13
N ALA A 202 8.50 -0.53 -9.61
CA ALA A 202 7.95 -0.05 -8.35
C ALA A 202 6.45 0.25 -8.44
N ARG A 203 5.98 0.86 -9.54
CA ARG A 203 4.56 1.16 -9.72
C ARG A 203 3.72 -0.12 -9.87
N SER A 204 4.20 -1.10 -10.62
CA SER A 204 3.58 -2.43 -10.73
C SER A 204 3.53 -3.16 -9.39
N LEU A 205 4.62 -3.15 -8.61
CA LEU A 205 4.64 -3.72 -7.27
C LEU A 205 3.56 -3.12 -6.36
N MET A 206 3.33 -1.80 -6.43
CA MET A 206 2.29 -1.16 -5.62
C MET A 206 0.88 -1.60 -6.03
N ILE A 207 0.63 -1.79 -7.33
CA ILE A 207 -0.63 -2.33 -7.85
C ILE A 207 -0.81 -3.78 -7.37
N ASP A 208 0.21 -4.62 -7.54
CA ASP A 208 0.17 -6.04 -7.23
C ASP A 208 0.02 -6.30 -5.73
N ALA A 209 0.79 -5.58 -4.89
CA ALA A 209 0.68 -5.67 -3.44
C ALA A 209 -0.72 -5.24 -2.97
N THR A 210 -1.26 -4.17 -3.54
CA THR A 210 -2.61 -3.70 -3.21
C THR A 210 -3.66 -4.71 -3.64
N GLU A 211 -3.58 -5.26 -4.85
CA GLU A 211 -4.51 -6.30 -5.33
C GLU A 211 -4.50 -7.51 -4.39
N TRP A 212 -3.31 -8.03 -4.10
CA TRP A 212 -3.15 -9.24 -3.31
C TRP A 212 -3.65 -9.07 -1.86
N ILE A 213 -3.47 -7.88 -1.26
CA ILE A 213 -4.01 -7.55 0.07
C ILE A 213 -5.53 -7.33 0.04
N SER A 214 -6.08 -6.83 -1.07
CA SER A 214 -7.48 -6.36 -1.14
C SER A 214 -8.46 -7.45 -1.56
N ILE A 215 -8.09 -8.31 -2.50
CA ILE A 215 -8.99 -9.31 -3.08
C ILE A 215 -9.03 -10.58 -2.22
N ARG A 216 -7.97 -10.81 -1.43
CA ARG A 216 -7.93 -11.81 -0.36
C ARG A 216 -8.28 -13.23 -0.82
N ASP A 217 -8.01 -13.57 -2.08
CA ASP A 217 -8.24 -14.92 -2.64
C ASP A 217 -7.57 -16.02 -1.80
N TRP A 218 -6.45 -15.72 -1.15
CA TRP A 218 -5.75 -16.61 -0.22
C TRP A 218 -6.59 -17.00 1.02
N ARG A 219 -7.67 -16.29 1.35
CA ARG A 219 -8.59 -16.68 2.43
C ARG A 219 -9.43 -17.90 2.11
N THR A 220 -9.78 -18.07 0.84
CA THR A 220 -10.52 -19.28 0.44
C THR A 220 -9.65 -20.53 0.52
N GLN A 221 -8.33 -20.40 0.45
CA GLN A 221 -7.40 -21.51 0.64
C GLN A 221 -7.13 -21.78 2.13
N SER A 222 -7.22 -20.77 3.01
CA SER A 222 -6.87 -20.94 4.42
C SER A 222 -7.85 -21.82 5.20
N ASP A 223 -9.16 -21.80 4.92
CA ASP A 223 -10.11 -22.62 5.68
C ASP A 223 -9.88 -24.12 5.44
N GLU A 224 -9.72 -24.54 4.18
CA GLU A 224 -9.46 -25.93 3.82
C GLU A 224 -8.06 -26.39 4.22
N THR A 225 -7.06 -25.51 4.10
CA THR A 225 -5.68 -25.82 4.51
C THR A 225 -5.53 -25.86 6.03
N LEU A 226 -6.25 -25.02 6.77
CA LEU A 226 -6.25 -25.02 8.24
C LEU A 226 -7.00 -26.25 8.78
N LEU A 227 -8.13 -26.63 8.17
CA LEU A 227 -8.81 -27.90 8.48
C LEU A 227 -7.91 -29.10 8.17
N ALA A 228 -7.13 -29.05 7.09
CA ALA A 228 -6.18 -30.11 6.75
C ALA A 228 -5.01 -30.18 7.73
N ALA A 229 -4.45 -29.04 8.13
CA ALA A 229 -3.36 -28.96 9.11
C ALA A 229 -3.79 -29.42 10.51
N LEU A 230 -5.08 -29.32 10.83
CA LEU A 230 -5.68 -29.78 12.09
C LEU A 230 -6.24 -31.21 12.01
N GLU A 231 -6.07 -31.91 10.87
CA GLU A 231 -6.65 -33.24 10.61
C GLU A 231 -8.19 -33.31 10.68
N LEU A 232 -8.86 -32.17 10.48
CA LEU A 232 -10.32 -32.03 10.58
C LEU A 232 -11.05 -32.07 9.24
N SER A 233 -10.35 -32.21 8.12
CA SER A 233 -10.93 -32.15 6.76
C SER A 233 -12.04 -33.18 6.47
N GLY A 234 -12.10 -34.27 7.22
CA GLY A 234 -13.11 -35.34 7.08
C GLY A 234 -14.10 -35.44 8.25
N VAL A 235 -14.02 -34.55 9.24
CA VAL A 235 -14.87 -34.61 10.43
C VAL A 235 -16.23 -33.96 10.13
N ALA A 236 -17.31 -34.72 10.34
CA ALA A 236 -18.67 -34.24 10.14
C ALA A 236 -18.93 -33.01 11.04
N GLY A 237 -19.36 -31.89 10.44
CA GLY A 237 -19.56 -30.62 11.14
C GLY A 237 -18.33 -29.73 11.26
N ALA A 238 -17.12 -30.18 10.86
CA ALA A 238 -15.93 -29.33 10.94
C ALA A 238 -15.94 -28.17 9.94
N LYS A 239 -16.65 -28.31 8.81
CA LYS A 239 -16.91 -27.19 7.88
C LYS A 239 -17.90 -26.17 8.46
N ASP A 240 -18.72 -26.58 9.43
CA ASP A 240 -19.71 -25.73 10.09
C ASP A 240 -19.09 -24.87 11.20
N LEU A 241 -17.85 -25.18 11.63
CA LEU A 241 -17.05 -24.31 12.51
C LEU A 241 -16.69 -22.97 11.87
N PHE A 242 -16.82 -22.86 10.54
CA PHE A 242 -16.65 -21.63 9.76
C PHE A 242 -17.99 -21.17 9.18
N SER A 243 -19.08 -21.34 9.96
CA SER A 243 -20.47 -21.24 9.50
C SER A 243 -20.77 -20.01 8.64
N ALA A 244 -21.85 -20.10 7.86
CA ALA A 244 -22.32 -19.02 6.99
C ALA A 244 -22.62 -17.71 7.73
N ASP A 245 -22.94 -17.76 9.02
CA ASP A 245 -23.18 -16.57 9.87
C ASP A 245 -21.84 -15.90 10.26
N ASP A 246 -20.82 -16.67 10.63
CA ASP A 246 -19.45 -16.14 10.82
C ASP A 246 -18.89 -15.60 9.51
N LYS A 247 -19.18 -16.25 8.38
CA LYS A 247 -18.80 -15.76 7.05
C LYS A 247 -19.58 -14.50 6.66
N SER A 248 -20.84 -14.37 7.05
CA SER A 248 -21.65 -13.16 6.84
C SER A 248 -21.09 -12.00 7.63
N GLU A 249 -20.82 -12.20 8.92
CA GLU A 249 -20.24 -11.20 9.81
C GLU A 249 -18.77 -10.89 9.41
N LEU A 250 -17.98 -11.88 8.98
CA LEU A 250 -16.63 -11.69 8.43
C LEU A 250 -16.64 -11.06 7.03
N LEU A 251 -17.70 -11.25 6.24
CA LEU A 251 -17.90 -10.58 4.95
C LEU A 251 -18.41 -9.16 5.14
N GLU A 252 -19.22 -8.89 6.18
CA GLU A 252 -19.60 -7.54 6.62
C GLU A 252 -18.43 -6.80 7.24
N ASP A 253 -17.61 -7.44 8.09
CA ASP A 253 -16.35 -6.91 8.62
C ASP A 253 -15.28 -6.77 7.54
N ALA A 254 -15.27 -7.67 6.56
CA ALA A 254 -14.42 -7.52 5.38
C ALA A 254 -14.96 -6.46 4.45
N ALA A 255 -16.27 -6.24 4.37
CA ALA A 255 -16.93 -5.16 3.63
C ALA A 255 -16.79 -3.83 4.36
N GLU A 256 -16.71 -3.78 5.70
CA GLU A 256 -16.45 -2.63 6.55
C GLU A 256 -14.96 -2.32 6.65
N ALA A 257 -14.08 -3.33 6.64
CA ALA A 257 -12.64 -3.12 6.49
C ALA A 257 -12.28 -2.79 5.04
N HIS A 258 -13.01 -3.38 4.08
CA HIS A 258 -13.01 -2.97 2.69
C HIS A 258 -13.61 -1.58 2.59
N ASP A 259 -14.64 -1.17 3.31
CA ASP A 259 -15.24 0.18 3.22
C ASP A 259 -14.44 1.20 4.02
N ALA A 260 -13.84 0.86 5.15
CA ALA A 260 -12.79 1.66 5.77
C ALA A 260 -11.59 1.83 4.81
N PHE A 261 -11.43 0.90 3.86
CA PHE A 261 -10.48 0.96 2.75
C PHE A 261 -11.09 1.60 1.47
N VAL A 262 -12.40 1.49 1.17
CA VAL A 262 -13.08 1.67 -0.15
C VAL A 262 -14.24 2.68 -0.10
N ASN A 263 -14.76 3.07 1.07
CA ASN A 263 -15.63 4.24 1.25
C ASN A 263 -14.92 5.58 1.05
N THR A 264 -13.71 5.55 0.50
CA THR A 264 -13.26 6.65 -0.35
C THR A 264 -13.28 6.12 -1.78
N ARG A 265 -14.27 6.53 -2.58
CA ARG A 265 -14.27 6.44 -4.05
C ARG A 265 -12.81 6.55 -4.54
N ARG A 266 -12.19 5.47 -5.05
CA ARG A 266 -10.72 5.42 -5.08
C ARG A 266 -10.09 6.05 -6.33
N PHE A 267 -9.08 6.85 -6.01
CA PHE A 267 -8.32 7.78 -6.84
C PHE A 267 -6.98 7.18 -7.29
N TRP A 268 -6.67 7.25 -8.58
CA TRP A 268 -5.38 6.93 -9.18
C TRP A 268 -4.80 8.22 -9.77
N ARG A 269 -3.52 8.54 -9.58
CA ARG A 269 -2.90 9.75 -10.16
C ARG A 269 -2.06 9.38 -11.35
#